data_AF-A0AA86JZ27-F1
#
_entry.id   AF-A0AA86JZ27-F1
#
_cell.length_a   1.000
_cell.length_b   1.000
_cell.length_c   1.000
_cell.angle_alpha   90.00
_cell.angle_beta   90.00
_cell.angle_gamma   90.00
#
_symmetry.space_group_name_H-M   'P 1'
#
loop_
_entity.id
_entity.type
_entity.pdbx_description
1 polymer ?
#
loop_
_entity_poly.entity_id
_entity_poly.type
_entity_poly.pdbx_seq_one_letter_code
_entity_poly.pdbx_strand_id
1 'polypeptide(L)'
;MVDIDLLLEKILIKYELNLDEQEPTLYEKYVKNNIKIKWNSIDENLRIAIWGAGEHTIELLDLVKNETKNIICIVDKNSQLHGERLNQIKIVSPEMLKEYRIDLIVVSAPTYQNEIINEIVKLQYKYLDIYDIVNECNMPIQPWYAWGNEKFAKTHYYNYCLGLFLVRKLYCKEKNIYVKKEMLLDIIKEYLRVKDFVYAKKYIKIFLYRNYYHKKDLRKFLTELESLLCQIQKKIKNNKNNNFLVIICDGMRYSEFDNIIDKKINAPFISEFCERSVFYTNAIANSTHTRPCIDAMLTGKLVLDDKRYKSKKYVIGLKESNLFCTLIKENYKIYNDTITRIVDDNINIKNIRVEHDIFESSTEQLWRMLKYLFLDNGKKYFT
;
A
#
# COMPACT_ATOMS: atom_id res chain seq x y z
N MET A 1 -6.97 30.94 3.51
CA MET A 1 -8.07 29.93 3.49
C MET A 1 -7.60 28.74 4.29
N VAL A 2 -8.46 28.12 5.12
CA VAL A 2 -8.03 27.02 6.00
C VAL A 2 -7.83 25.73 5.18
N ASP A 3 -6.66 25.11 5.32
CA ASP A 3 -6.32 23.84 4.69
C ASP A 3 -7.02 22.68 5.44
N ILE A 4 -7.70 21.79 4.70
CA ILE A 4 -8.40 20.65 5.27
C ILE A 4 -7.44 19.62 5.87
N ASP A 5 -6.20 19.56 5.38
CA ASP A 5 -5.17 18.69 5.94
C ASP A 5 -4.82 19.13 7.37
N LEU A 6 -4.56 20.43 7.55
CA LEU A 6 -4.27 21.01 8.88
C LEU A 6 -5.45 20.85 9.84
N LEU A 7 -6.69 20.92 9.34
CA LEU A 7 -7.88 20.67 10.16
C LEU A 7 -7.96 19.21 10.62
N LEU A 8 -7.74 18.28 9.69
CA LEU A 8 -7.74 16.85 10.01
C LEU A 8 -6.59 16.52 10.99
N GLU A 9 -5.39 17.02 10.73
CA GLU A 9 -4.21 16.80 11.56
C GLU A 9 -4.43 17.30 13.00
N LYS A 10 -5.00 18.51 13.18
CA LYS A 10 -5.36 19.02 14.51
C LYS A 10 -6.32 18.10 15.26
N ILE A 11 -7.31 17.54 14.56
CA ILE A 11 -8.22 16.56 15.17
C ILE A 11 -7.45 15.29 15.53
N LEU A 12 -6.60 14.77 14.64
CA LEU A 12 -5.83 13.54 14.90
C LEU A 12 -4.89 13.69 16.10
N ILE A 13 -4.12 14.77 16.19
CA ILE A 13 -3.20 15.06 17.29
C ILE A 13 -3.94 15.18 18.62
N LYS A 14 -5.07 15.89 18.64
CA LYS A 14 -5.89 16.09 19.84
C LYS A 14 -6.35 14.78 20.49
N TYR A 15 -6.47 13.70 19.71
CA TYR A 15 -6.91 12.40 20.18
C TYR A 15 -5.82 11.32 20.11
N GLU A 16 -4.56 11.70 19.89
CA GLU A 16 -3.41 10.78 19.80
C GLU A 16 -3.59 9.69 18.71
N LEU A 17 -4.25 10.08 17.61
CA LEU A 17 -4.53 9.24 16.44
C LEU A 17 -3.65 9.59 15.24
N ASN A 18 -2.79 10.59 15.36
CA ASN A 18 -1.75 10.82 14.37
C ASN A 18 -0.71 9.69 14.45
N LEU A 19 -0.17 9.33 13.29
CA LEU A 19 0.99 8.45 13.18
C LEU A 19 2.18 9.34 12.83
N ASP A 20 3.31 9.08 13.48
CA ASP A 20 4.59 9.66 13.04
C ASP A 20 4.93 9.09 11.65
N GLU A 21 5.51 9.91 10.77
CA GLU A 21 6.05 9.42 9.50
C GLU A 21 7.16 8.38 9.72
N GLN A 22 7.86 8.47 10.85
CA GLN A 22 8.91 7.54 11.26
C GLN A 22 8.39 6.28 11.96
N GLU A 23 7.10 6.21 12.31
CA GLU A 23 6.54 5.00 12.93
C GLU A 23 6.55 3.83 11.93
N PRO A 24 6.99 2.63 12.35
CA PRO A 24 7.00 1.46 11.49
C PRO A 24 5.58 1.13 11.05
N THR A 25 5.43 0.70 9.80
CA THR A 25 4.14 0.24 9.27
C THR A 25 3.60 -0.92 10.11
N LEU A 26 2.28 -1.14 10.10
CA LEU A 26 1.70 -2.33 10.74
C LEU A 26 2.32 -3.63 10.22
N TYR A 27 2.66 -3.68 8.94
CA TYR A 27 3.33 -4.85 8.40
C TYR A 27 4.65 -5.10 9.13
N GLU A 28 5.52 -4.09 9.19
CA GLU A 28 6.80 -4.20 9.87
C GLU A 28 6.63 -4.50 11.36
N LYS A 29 5.74 -3.79 12.05
CA LYS A 29 5.49 -3.96 13.48
C LYS A 29 5.12 -5.40 13.81
N TYR A 30 4.18 -6.00 13.08
CA TYR A 30 3.66 -7.33 13.41
C TYR A 30 4.52 -8.46 12.85
N VAL A 31 5.11 -8.30 11.67
CA VAL A 31 6.01 -9.31 11.08
C VAL A 31 7.35 -9.35 11.80
N LYS A 32 8.01 -8.19 12.00
CA LYS A 32 9.30 -8.16 12.71
C LYS A 32 9.14 -8.65 14.16
N ASN A 33 8.03 -8.31 14.83
CA ASN A 33 7.76 -8.82 16.17
C ASN A 33 7.53 -10.34 16.19
N ASN A 34 6.79 -10.89 15.21
CA ASN A 34 6.60 -12.34 15.12
C ASN A 34 7.92 -13.08 14.87
N ILE A 35 8.77 -12.55 13.98
CA ILE A 35 10.10 -13.09 13.72
C ILE A 35 10.95 -13.07 14.99
N LYS A 36 10.93 -11.97 15.75
CA LYS A 36 11.61 -11.88 17.05
C LYS A 36 11.09 -12.91 18.06
N ILE A 37 9.77 -13.06 18.19
CA ILE A 37 9.17 -14.07 19.09
C ILE A 37 9.65 -15.48 18.72
N LYS A 38 9.66 -15.79 17.42
CA LYS A 38 10.13 -17.09 16.92
C LYS A 38 11.62 -17.30 17.14
N TRP A 39 12.42 -16.29 16.84
CA TRP A 39 13.86 -16.32 17.10
C TRP A 39 14.17 -16.55 18.58
N ASN A 40 13.46 -15.84 19.46
CA ASN A 40 13.66 -15.93 20.90
C ASN A 40 13.17 -17.27 21.47
N SER A 41 12.26 -17.96 20.78
CA SER A 41 11.82 -19.31 21.14
C SER A 41 12.86 -20.41 20.85
N ILE A 42 13.92 -20.10 20.08
CA ILE A 42 15.02 -21.03 19.82
C ILE A 42 15.86 -21.19 21.09
N ASP A 43 16.15 -22.43 21.50
CA ASP A 43 17.07 -22.71 22.62
C ASP A 43 18.48 -22.20 22.30
N GLU A 44 19.08 -21.48 23.24
CA GLU A 44 20.39 -20.82 23.10
C GLU A 44 21.53 -21.81 22.84
N ASN A 45 21.38 -23.06 23.25
CA ASN A 45 22.39 -24.10 23.09
C ASN A 45 22.40 -24.73 21.69
N LEU A 46 21.37 -24.50 20.88
CA LEU A 46 21.27 -25.10 19.55
C LEU A 46 22.28 -24.49 18.60
N ARG A 47 22.93 -25.34 17.81
CA ARG A 47 23.82 -24.97 16.71
C ARG A 47 22.96 -24.63 15.50
N ILE A 48 22.84 -23.34 15.22
CA ILE A 48 21.91 -22.82 14.21
C ILE A 48 22.63 -22.60 12.89
N ALA A 49 22.02 -23.07 11.80
CA ALA A 49 22.34 -22.58 10.46
C ALA A 49 21.20 -21.68 9.95
N ILE A 50 21.53 -20.63 9.20
CA ILE A 50 20.53 -19.81 8.50
C ILE A 50 20.60 -20.15 7.02
N TRP A 51 19.49 -20.56 6.40
CA TRP A 51 19.45 -20.91 4.98
C TRP A 51 18.91 -19.74 4.14
N GLY A 52 19.79 -19.20 3.29
CA GLY A 52 19.64 -17.97 2.53
C GLY A 52 20.80 -17.03 2.84
N ALA A 53 21.48 -16.50 1.84
CA ALA A 53 22.55 -15.51 2.00
C ALA A 53 22.21 -14.14 1.36
N GLY A 54 20.92 -13.83 1.23
CA GLY A 54 20.43 -12.59 0.60
C GLY A 54 20.22 -11.43 1.58
N GLU A 55 19.63 -10.35 1.07
CA GLU A 55 19.26 -9.14 1.84
C GLU A 55 18.41 -9.49 3.09
N HIS A 56 17.51 -10.47 2.97
CA HIS A 56 16.69 -10.93 4.09
C HIS A 56 17.47 -11.64 5.21
N THR A 57 18.68 -12.09 4.96
CA THR A 57 19.50 -12.64 6.06
C THR A 57 20.25 -11.53 6.77
N ILE A 58 20.66 -10.48 6.04
CA ILE A 58 21.26 -9.27 6.63
C ILE A 58 20.27 -8.59 7.58
N GLU A 59 19.05 -8.34 7.10
CA GLU A 59 17.99 -7.72 7.90
C GLU A 59 17.59 -8.57 9.11
N LEU A 60 17.56 -9.91 8.98
CA LEU A 60 17.29 -10.81 10.10
C LEU A 60 18.36 -10.67 11.17
N LEU A 61 19.63 -10.71 10.77
CA LEU A 61 20.76 -10.59 11.67
C LEU A 61 20.78 -9.23 12.37
N ASP A 62 20.47 -8.13 11.67
CA ASP A 62 20.34 -6.81 12.30
C ASP A 62 19.17 -6.75 13.30
N LEU A 63 18.03 -7.36 12.95
CA LEU A 63 16.84 -7.41 13.79
C LEU A 63 17.07 -8.13 15.13
N VAL A 64 17.95 -9.14 15.13
CA VAL A 64 18.23 -10.03 16.27
C VAL A 64 19.65 -9.90 16.83
N LYS A 65 20.41 -8.86 16.43
CA LYS A 65 21.83 -8.69 16.78
C LYS A 65 22.14 -8.67 18.28
N ASN A 66 21.15 -8.33 19.11
CA ASN A 66 21.28 -8.28 20.57
C ASN A 66 20.94 -9.61 21.24
N GLU A 67 20.49 -10.62 20.49
CA GLU A 67 20.09 -11.93 20.99
C GLU A 67 21.28 -12.88 20.88
N THR A 68 21.71 -13.47 22.00
CA THR A 68 22.82 -14.42 22.02
C THR A 68 22.36 -15.79 21.56
N LYS A 69 22.43 -16.06 20.25
CA LYS A 69 22.20 -17.38 19.65
C LYS A 69 23.45 -17.91 18.96
N ASN A 70 23.64 -19.23 19.03
CA ASN A 70 24.82 -19.88 18.48
C ASN A 70 24.68 -20.14 16.96
N ILE A 71 24.83 -19.08 16.17
CA ILE A 71 24.80 -19.16 14.70
C ILE A 71 26.16 -19.65 14.19
N ILE A 72 26.17 -20.83 13.58
CA ILE A 72 27.38 -21.52 13.14
C ILE A 72 27.76 -21.16 11.70
N CYS A 73 26.78 -21.14 10.80
CA CYS A 73 27.00 -20.89 9.39
C CYS A 73 25.74 -20.35 8.70
N ILE A 74 25.94 -19.80 7.51
CA ILE A 74 24.88 -19.48 6.56
C ILE A 74 24.97 -20.49 5.41
N VAL A 75 23.84 -20.98 4.95
CA VAL A 75 23.75 -21.99 3.89
C VAL A 75 23.13 -21.34 2.66
N ASP A 76 23.76 -21.49 1.50
CA ASP A 76 23.19 -21.06 0.24
C ASP A 76 23.51 -22.08 -0.86
N LYS A 77 22.66 -22.20 -1.88
CA LYS A 77 22.93 -23.07 -3.04
C LYS A 77 23.85 -22.41 -4.06
N ASN A 78 23.92 -21.08 -4.06
CA ASN A 78 24.76 -20.35 -4.97
C ASN A 78 26.24 -20.58 -4.62
N SER A 79 26.88 -21.46 -5.38
CA SER A 79 28.30 -21.81 -5.23
C SER A 79 29.25 -20.60 -5.31
N GLN A 80 28.83 -19.51 -5.95
CA GLN A 80 29.64 -18.28 -6.02
C GLN A 80 29.81 -17.61 -4.65
N LEU A 81 28.87 -17.83 -3.72
CA LEU A 81 28.92 -17.24 -2.38
C LEU A 81 29.68 -18.13 -1.38
N HIS A 82 30.02 -19.36 -1.74
CA HIS A 82 30.64 -20.31 -0.81
C HIS A 82 32.05 -19.87 -0.43
N GLY A 83 32.34 -19.87 0.88
CA GLY A 83 33.61 -19.38 1.41
C GLY A 83 33.63 -17.88 1.72
N GLU A 84 32.66 -17.12 1.21
CA GLU A 84 32.43 -15.74 1.64
C GLU A 84 31.85 -15.70 3.07
N ARG A 85 31.71 -14.49 3.61
CA ARG A 85 31.15 -14.26 4.95
C ARG A 85 30.12 -13.15 4.93
N LEU A 86 28.99 -13.39 5.58
CA LEU A 86 27.96 -12.39 5.85
C LEU A 86 27.93 -12.14 7.35
N ASN A 87 28.11 -10.88 7.78
CA ASN A 87 28.27 -10.52 9.21
C ASN A 87 29.26 -11.44 9.96
N GLN A 88 30.42 -11.70 9.34
CA GLN A 88 31.49 -12.59 9.87
C GLN A 88 31.14 -14.08 9.96
N ILE A 89 29.91 -14.48 9.64
CA ILE A 89 29.44 -15.87 9.58
C ILE A 89 29.76 -16.44 8.19
N LYS A 90 30.36 -17.63 8.13
CA LYS A 90 30.78 -18.25 6.87
C LYS A 90 29.57 -18.77 6.09
N ILE A 91 29.56 -18.51 4.78
CA ILE A 91 28.60 -19.09 3.84
C ILE A 91 29.14 -20.43 3.34
N VAL A 92 28.33 -21.48 3.45
CA VAL A 92 28.69 -22.85 3.11
C VAL A 92 27.64 -23.50 2.21
N SER A 93 28.02 -24.60 1.57
CA SER A 93 27.11 -25.41 0.79
C SER A 93 26.20 -26.27 1.69
N PRO A 94 25.03 -26.72 1.21
CA PRO A 94 24.14 -27.60 1.97
C PRO A 94 24.79 -28.90 2.46
N GLU A 95 25.75 -29.44 1.69
CA GLU A 95 26.44 -30.69 2.02
C GLU A 95 27.28 -30.59 3.30
N MET A 96 27.76 -29.38 3.61
CA MET A 96 28.58 -29.11 4.79
C MET A 96 27.80 -29.17 6.10
N LEU A 97 26.47 -29.11 6.08
CA LEU A 97 25.61 -29.10 7.27
C LEU A 97 25.95 -30.22 8.28
N LYS A 98 26.36 -31.40 7.79
CA LYS A 98 26.74 -32.55 8.63
C LYS A 98 28.04 -32.30 9.41
N GLU A 99 29.03 -31.71 8.76
CA GLU A 99 30.33 -31.41 9.38
C GLU A 99 30.21 -30.37 10.50
N TYR A 100 29.31 -29.41 10.30
CA TYR A 100 29.07 -28.34 11.27
C TYR A 100 28.17 -28.75 12.44
N ARG A 101 27.66 -29.99 12.48
CA ARG A 101 26.78 -30.52 13.54
C ARG A 101 25.62 -29.57 13.84
N ILE A 102 24.86 -29.23 12.83
CA ILE A 102 23.72 -28.29 12.95
C ILE A 102 22.53 -28.99 13.60
N ASP A 103 21.88 -28.33 14.56
CA ASP A 103 20.70 -28.84 15.26
C ASP A 103 19.39 -28.30 14.66
N LEU A 104 19.42 -27.05 14.19
CA LEU A 104 18.26 -26.33 13.66
C LEU A 104 18.66 -25.46 12.47
N ILE A 105 17.81 -25.48 11.44
CA ILE A 105 17.95 -24.58 10.30
C ILE A 105 16.86 -23.51 10.31
N VAL A 106 17.25 -22.24 10.30
CA VAL A 106 16.33 -21.11 10.15
C VAL A 106 16.22 -20.74 8.67
N VAL A 107 15.02 -20.76 8.11
CA VAL A 107 14.79 -20.44 6.69
C VAL A 107 14.69 -18.91 6.52
N SER A 108 15.62 -18.30 5.78
CA SER A 108 15.73 -16.85 5.57
C SER A 108 15.81 -16.48 4.08
N ALA A 109 14.98 -17.13 3.27
CA ALA A 109 14.90 -16.88 1.83
C ALA A 109 13.44 -17.01 1.36
N PRO A 110 12.64 -15.93 1.42
CA PRO A 110 11.21 -15.98 1.15
C PRO A 110 10.87 -16.44 -0.27
N THR A 111 11.69 -16.10 -1.27
CA THR A 111 11.48 -16.52 -2.68
C THR A 111 11.61 -18.02 -2.89
N TYR A 112 12.52 -18.66 -2.16
CA TYR A 112 12.83 -20.09 -2.30
C TYR A 112 12.38 -20.90 -1.09
N GLN A 113 11.49 -20.34 -0.25
CA GLN A 113 11.08 -20.91 1.03
C GLN A 113 10.63 -22.37 0.90
N ASN A 114 9.70 -22.65 -0.02
CA ASN A 114 9.17 -24.01 -0.22
C ASN A 114 10.24 -24.98 -0.73
N GLU A 115 11.13 -24.54 -1.62
CA GLU A 115 12.21 -25.37 -2.14
C GLU A 115 13.22 -25.72 -1.05
N ILE A 116 13.60 -24.73 -0.23
CA ILE A 116 14.52 -24.89 0.89
C ILE A 116 13.91 -25.82 1.95
N ILE A 117 12.65 -25.60 2.34
CA ILE A 117 11.97 -26.47 3.32
C ILE A 117 11.93 -27.92 2.81
N ASN A 118 11.57 -28.14 1.55
CA ASN A 118 11.54 -29.48 0.95
C ASN A 118 12.92 -30.16 0.99
N GLU A 119 13.99 -29.39 0.83
CA GLU A 119 15.36 -29.91 0.90
C GLU A 119 15.78 -30.22 2.33
N ILE A 120 15.52 -29.32 3.28
CA ILE A 120 15.77 -29.55 4.72
C ILE A 120 15.08 -30.83 5.16
N VAL A 121 13.81 -31.04 4.76
CA VAL A 121 13.04 -32.25 5.07
C VAL A 121 13.70 -33.50 4.49
N LYS A 122 14.16 -33.46 3.24
CA LYS A 122 14.92 -34.57 2.61
C LYS A 122 16.23 -34.87 3.34
N LEU A 123 16.91 -33.82 3.82
CA LEU A 123 18.14 -33.93 4.59
C LEU A 123 17.89 -34.32 6.06
N GLN A 124 16.62 -34.44 6.48
CA GLN A 124 16.19 -34.84 7.82
C GLN A 124 16.63 -33.89 8.95
N TYR A 125 16.73 -32.59 8.65
CA TYR A 125 16.99 -31.55 9.65
C TYR A 125 15.69 -30.98 10.22
N LYS A 126 15.75 -30.54 11.49
CA LYS A 126 14.72 -29.65 12.05
C LYS A 126 14.86 -28.26 11.43
N TYR A 127 13.75 -27.59 11.22
CA TYR A 127 13.76 -26.22 10.73
C TYR A 127 12.77 -25.32 11.47
N LEU A 128 13.07 -24.02 11.42
CA LEU A 128 12.18 -22.96 11.81
C LEU A 128 11.90 -22.09 10.58
N ASP A 129 10.64 -22.05 10.18
CA ASP A 129 10.16 -21.11 9.19
C ASP A 129 9.75 -19.80 9.87
N ILE A 130 10.52 -18.74 9.66
CA ILE A 130 10.25 -17.42 10.27
C ILE A 130 9.18 -16.62 9.51
N TYR A 131 8.72 -17.09 8.35
CA TYR A 131 7.71 -16.40 7.53
C TYR A 131 6.33 -17.06 7.56
N ASP A 132 6.13 -18.13 8.33
CA ASP A 132 4.86 -18.84 8.38
C ASP A 132 3.64 -17.97 8.76
N ILE A 133 3.81 -16.87 9.50
CA ILE A 133 2.71 -15.95 9.85
C ILE A 133 2.04 -15.38 8.60
N VAL A 134 2.81 -15.18 7.52
CA VAL A 134 2.31 -14.74 6.21
C VAL A 134 1.45 -15.85 5.60
N ASN A 135 1.90 -17.10 5.70
CA ASN A 135 1.19 -18.28 5.21
C ASN A 135 -0.10 -18.54 6.03
N GLU A 136 -0.04 -18.50 7.36
CA GLU A 136 -1.18 -18.71 8.25
C GLU A 136 -2.30 -17.71 8.03
N CYS A 137 -1.97 -16.49 7.60
CA CYS A 137 -2.95 -15.45 7.32
C CYS A 137 -3.55 -15.54 5.91
N ASN A 138 -3.18 -16.57 5.13
CA ASN A 138 -3.53 -16.72 3.71
C ASN A 138 -3.32 -15.41 2.96
N MET A 139 -2.15 -14.79 3.15
CA MET A 139 -1.84 -13.55 2.47
C MET A 139 -1.80 -13.80 0.96
N PRO A 140 -2.48 -12.98 0.14
CA PRO A 140 -2.59 -13.21 -1.31
C PRO A 140 -1.28 -12.96 -2.06
N ILE A 141 -0.18 -12.74 -1.33
CA ILE A 141 1.07 -12.18 -1.79
C ILE A 141 2.21 -13.05 -1.26
N GLN A 142 3.21 -13.21 -2.10
CA GLN A 142 4.38 -14.01 -1.82
C GLN A 142 5.29 -13.35 -0.76
N PRO A 143 5.91 -14.13 0.15
CA PRO A 143 6.70 -13.61 1.28
C PRO A 143 7.86 -12.66 0.90
N TRP A 144 8.33 -12.61 -0.35
CA TRP A 144 9.43 -11.71 -0.73
C TRP A 144 9.00 -10.25 -0.95
N TYR A 145 7.70 -9.97 -1.03
CA TYR A 145 7.21 -8.59 -0.94
C TYR A 145 7.24 -8.04 0.49
N ALA A 146 7.48 -8.90 1.49
CA ALA A 146 7.44 -8.58 2.92
C ALA A 146 8.52 -7.60 3.37
N TRP A 147 9.71 -7.78 2.85
CA TRP A 147 10.91 -7.16 3.36
C TRP A 147 11.43 -6.32 2.23
N GLY A 148 11.20 -5.01 2.39
CA GLY A 148 11.32 -4.03 1.34
C GLY A 148 12.72 -4.05 0.74
N ASN A 149 12.84 -4.71 -0.41
CA ASN A 149 13.89 -4.37 -1.36
C ASN A 149 13.86 -2.84 -1.51
N GLU A 150 14.97 -2.11 -1.32
CA GLU A 150 14.95 -0.63 -1.30
C GLU A 150 14.25 0.00 -2.54
N LYS A 151 14.21 -0.73 -3.66
CA LYS A 151 13.43 -0.36 -4.85
C LYS A 151 11.90 -0.45 -4.67
N PHE A 152 11.40 -1.36 -3.85
CA PHE A 152 9.99 -1.58 -3.52
C PHE A 152 9.59 -1.05 -2.13
N ALA A 153 10.54 -0.83 -1.22
CA ALA A 153 10.35 -0.09 0.03
C ALA A 153 9.86 1.35 -0.24
N LYS A 154 10.19 1.89 -1.43
CA LYS A 154 9.59 3.13 -1.96
C LYS A 154 8.08 3.05 -2.21
N THR A 155 7.49 1.85 -2.29
CA THR A 155 6.04 1.67 -2.41
C THR A 155 5.37 1.56 -1.03
N HIS A 156 5.56 2.60 -0.21
CA HIS A 156 5.01 2.78 1.15
C HIS A 156 3.56 2.27 1.28
N TYR A 157 2.74 2.55 0.26
CA TYR A 157 1.35 2.13 0.16
C TYR A 157 1.09 0.62 0.15
N TYR A 158 1.92 -0.16 -0.56
CA TYR A 158 1.73 -1.61 -0.62
C TYR A 158 1.87 -2.23 0.77
N ASN A 159 2.89 -1.78 1.52
CA ASN A 159 3.12 -2.20 2.89
C ASN A 159 1.96 -1.78 3.82
N TYR A 160 1.33 -0.62 3.60
CA TYR A 160 0.12 -0.24 4.36
C TYR A 160 -1.06 -1.16 4.11
N CYS A 161 -1.41 -1.41 2.84
CA CYS A 161 -2.53 -2.30 2.52
C CYS A 161 -2.27 -3.73 3.00
N LEU A 162 -1.04 -4.20 2.84
CA LEU A 162 -0.63 -5.53 3.28
C LEU A 162 -0.65 -5.65 4.82
N GLY A 163 -0.12 -4.65 5.51
CA GLY A 163 -0.15 -4.55 6.97
C GLY A 163 -1.57 -4.50 7.51
N LEU A 164 -2.45 -3.69 6.92
CA LEU A 164 -3.87 -3.65 7.25
C LEU A 164 -4.53 -5.01 7.04
N PHE A 165 -4.27 -5.70 5.93
CA PHE A 165 -4.81 -7.04 5.68
C PHE A 165 -4.34 -8.03 6.76
N LEU A 166 -3.03 -8.08 7.01
CA LEU A 166 -2.41 -8.97 8.00
C LEU A 166 -2.98 -8.72 9.39
N VAL A 167 -2.92 -7.49 9.89
CA VAL A 167 -3.36 -7.17 11.25
C VAL A 167 -4.86 -7.40 11.42
N ARG A 168 -5.68 -7.19 10.37
CA ARG A 168 -7.11 -7.57 10.42
C ARG A 168 -7.30 -9.08 10.58
N LYS A 169 -6.51 -9.90 9.87
CA LYS A 169 -6.57 -11.37 10.01
C LYS A 169 -6.11 -11.82 11.39
N LEU A 170 -4.99 -11.27 11.88
CA LEU A 170 -4.48 -11.54 13.23
C LEU A 170 -5.50 -11.11 14.29
N TYR A 171 -6.11 -9.93 14.15
CA TYR A 171 -7.15 -9.43 15.06
C TYR A 171 -8.34 -10.39 15.16
N CYS A 172 -8.73 -11.03 14.05
CA CYS A 172 -9.78 -12.04 14.08
C CYS A 172 -9.41 -13.28 14.90
N LYS A 173 -8.13 -13.70 14.86
CA LYS A 173 -7.62 -14.89 15.58
C LYS A 173 -7.24 -14.61 17.03
N GLU A 174 -6.85 -13.38 17.36
CA GLU A 174 -6.37 -13.00 18.70
C GLU A 174 -7.47 -13.20 19.76
N LYS A 175 -7.11 -13.85 20.86
CA LYS A 175 -7.99 -14.16 22.00
C LYS A 175 -7.77 -13.20 23.17
N ASN A 176 -6.56 -12.68 23.34
CA ASN A 176 -6.22 -11.74 24.40
C ASN A 176 -6.90 -10.39 24.15
N ILE A 177 -7.78 -9.99 25.07
CA ILE A 177 -8.60 -8.79 24.93
C ILE A 177 -7.77 -7.49 24.90
N TYR A 178 -6.66 -7.45 25.63
CA TYR A 178 -5.77 -6.29 25.69
C TYR A 178 -5.01 -6.14 24.37
N VAL A 179 -4.50 -7.24 23.81
CA VAL A 179 -3.85 -7.24 22.50
C VAL A 179 -4.85 -6.87 21.41
N LYS A 180 -6.06 -7.44 21.43
CA LYS A 180 -7.13 -7.05 20.48
C LYS A 180 -7.44 -5.55 20.52
N LYS A 181 -7.43 -4.93 21.70
CA LYS A 181 -7.66 -3.49 21.86
C LYS A 181 -6.57 -2.70 21.12
N GLU A 182 -5.31 -3.00 21.38
CA GLU A 182 -4.18 -2.31 20.76
C GLU A 182 -4.16 -2.50 19.24
N MET A 183 -4.36 -3.74 18.76
CA MET A 183 -4.51 -4.03 17.33
C MET A 183 -5.65 -3.25 16.68
N LEU A 184 -6.75 -3.04 17.40
CA LEU A 184 -7.88 -2.29 16.87
C LEU A 184 -7.58 -0.81 16.76
N LEU A 185 -6.82 -0.23 17.70
CA LEU A 185 -6.34 1.15 17.61
C LEU A 185 -5.36 1.31 16.44
N ASP A 186 -4.42 0.39 16.30
CA ASP A 186 -3.48 0.31 15.17
C ASP A 186 -4.22 0.30 13.82
N ILE A 187 -5.25 -0.56 13.68
CA ILE A 187 -6.09 -0.62 12.46
C ILE A 187 -6.80 0.73 12.21
N ILE A 188 -7.34 1.37 13.25
CA ILE A 188 -8.02 2.67 13.12
C ILE A 188 -7.05 3.73 12.63
N LYS A 189 -5.87 3.83 13.25
CA LYS A 189 -4.84 4.81 12.89
C LYS A 189 -4.40 4.66 11.44
N GLU A 190 -4.17 3.43 10.97
CA GLU A 190 -3.78 3.21 9.58
C GLU A 190 -4.87 3.59 8.58
N TYR A 191 -6.14 3.27 8.85
CA TYR A 191 -7.22 3.72 7.97
C TYR A 191 -7.34 5.26 7.94
N LEU A 192 -7.05 5.94 9.06
CA LEU A 192 -6.99 7.41 9.09
C LEU A 192 -5.76 7.97 8.36
N ARG A 193 -4.64 7.23 8.34
CA ARG A 193 -3.43 7.56 7.57
C ARG A 193 -3.77 7.68 6.09
N VAL A 194 -4.33 6.61 5.52
CA VAL A 194 -4.72 6.52 4.11
C VAL A 194 -6.07 7.18 3.79
N LYS A 195 -6.64 7.95 4.71
CA LYS A 195 -7.90 8.70 4.55
C LYS A 195 -9.11 7.83 4.19
N ASP A 196 -9.09 6.55 4.53
CA ASP A 196 -10.24 5.66 4.43
C ASP A 196 -11.15 5.81 5.66
N PHE A 197 -11.91 6.90 5.67
CA PHE A 197 -12.81 7.21 6.76
C PHE A 197 -13.97 6.21 6.89
N VAL A 198 -14.31 5.49 5.81
CA VAL A 198 -15.38 4.48 5.86
C VAL A 198 -14.95 3.32 6.76
N TYR A 199 -13.77 2.78 6.54
CA TYR A 199 -13.25 1.70 7.37
C TYR A 199 -12.77 2.18 8.74
N ALA A 200 -12.18 3.38 8.86
CA ALA A 200 -11.83 3.95 10.16
C ALA A 200 -13.08 4.02 11.07
N LYS A 201 -14.20 4.56 10.56
CA LYS A 201 -15.47 4.61 11.29
C LYS A 201 -16.01 3.23 11.64
N LYS A 202 -15.92 2.26 10.73
CA LYS A 202 -16.32 0.87 11.00
C LYS A 202 -15.56 0.30 12.20
N TYR A 203 -14.25 0.45 12.24
CA TYR A 203 -13.43 -0.09 13.32
C TYR A 203 -13.56 0.70 14.63
N ILE A 204 -13.77 2.02 14.57
CA ILE A 204 -14.16 2.82 15.74
C ILE A 204 -15.48 2.29 16.34
N LYS A 205 -16.50 2.03 15.52
CA LYS A 205 -17.78 1.46 16.01
C LYS A 205 -17.57 0.10 16.70
N ILE A 206 -16.72 -0.76 16.16
CA ILE A 206 -16.34 -2.02 16.81
C ILE A 206 -15.66 -1.75 18.16
N PHE A 207 -14.73 -0.79 18.23
CA PHE A 207 -14.04 -0.42 19.46
C PHE A 207 -15.03 0.05 20.54
N LEU A 208 -15.98 0.91 20.15
CA LEU A 208 -17.01 1.43 21.04
C LEU A 208 -17.97 0.33 21.54
N TYR A 209 -18.35 -0.60 20.66
CA TYR A 209 -19.21 -1.73 21.01
C TYR A 209 -18.54 -2.67 22.03
N ARG A 210 -17.23 -2.91 21.89
CA ARG A 210 -16.44 -3.71 22.82
C ARG A 210 -16.17 -3.03 24.17
N ASN A 211 -16.62 -1.79 24.34
CA ASN A 211 -16.58 -1.06 25.60
C ASN A 211 -15.17 -0.86 26.19
N TYR A 212 -14.14 -0.76 25.34
CA TYR A 212 -12.75 -0.57 25.79
C TYR A 212 -12.52 0.79 26.49
N TYR A 213 -11.50 0.85 27.33
CA TYR A 213 -10.98 2.10 27.89
C TYR A 213 -10.56 3.05 26.74
N HIS A 214 -10.78 4.36 26.88
CA HIS A 214 -10.75 5.40 25.81
C HIS A 214 -11.95 5.52 24.86
N LYS A 215 -13.04 4.74 25.04
CA LYS A 215 -14.26 4.89 24.21
C LYS A 215 -14.85 6.32 24.19
N LYS A 216 -14.64 7.11 25.26
CA LYS A 216 -15.15 8.48 25.35
C LYS A 216 -14.42 9.39 24.35
N ASP A 217 -13.11 9.27 24.25
CA ASP A 217 -12.29 10.10 23.36
C ASP A 217 -12.55 9.74 21.91
N LEU A 218 -12.63 8.45 21.58
CA LEU A 218 -13.00 8.02 20.23
C LEU A 218 -14.41 8.44 19.81
N ARG A 219 -15.38 8.52 20.74
CA ARG A 219 -16.71 9.10 20.43
C ARG A 219 -16.60 10.57 20.07
N LYS A 220 -15.85 11.36 20.85
CA LYS A 220 -15.65 12.79 20.59
C LYS A 220 -14.91 13.01 19.27
N PHE A 221 -13.84 12.24 19.03
CA PHE A 221 -13.12 12.21 17.76
C PHE A 221 -14.06 11.97 16.58
N LEU A 222 -14.91 10.93 16.66
CA LEU A 222 -15.85 10.60 15.60
C LEU A 222 -16.80 11.76 15.29
N THR A 223 -17.32 12.43 16.33
CA THR A 223 -18.18 13.62 16.16
C THR A 223 -17.44 14.76 15.47
N GLU A 224 -16.19 15.04 15.86
CA GLU A 224 -15.39 16.12 15.25
C GLU A 224 -15.00 15.81 13.80
N LEU A 225 -14.61 14.57 13.52
CA LEU A 225 -14.37 14.09 12.17
C LEU A 225 -15.62 14.22 11.28
N GLU A 226 -16.79 13.85 11.80
CA GLU A 226 -18.06 13.98 11.07
C GLU A 226 -18.44 15.43 10.81
N SER A 227 -18.19 16.31 11.78
CA SER A 227 -18.37 17.75 11.60
C SER A 227 -17.46 18.28 10.48
N LEU A 228 -16.17 17.91 10.48
CA LEU A 228 -15.23 18.31 9.42
C LEU A 228 -15.70 17.83 8.04
N LEU A 229 -16.03 16.55 7.90
CA LEU A 229 -16.50 15.98 6.63
C LEU A 229 -17.79 16.65 6.15
N CYS A 230 -18.71 16.96 7.06
CA CYS A 230 -19.95 17.69 6.75
C CYS A 230 -19.68 19.12 6.27
N GLN A 231 -18.71 19.82 6.87
CA GLN A 231 -18.30 21.16 6.44
C GLN A 231 -17.69 21.14 5.03
N ILE A 232 -16.81 20.16 4.75
CA ILE A 232 -16.23 19.95 3.41
C ILE A 232 -17.34 19.71 2.39
N GLN A 233 -18.26 18.78 2.70
CA GLN A 233 -19.38 18.45 1.82
C GLN A 233 -20.27 19.67 1.54
N LYS A 234 -20.64 20.45 2.56
CA LYS A 234 -21.47 21.66 2.40
C LYS A 234 -20.78 22.69 1.51
N LYS A 235 -19.48 22.92 1.70
CA LYS A 235 -18.72 23.87 0.88
C LYS A 235 -18.69 23.44 -0.59
N ILE A 236 -18.43 22.16 -0.85
CA ILE A 236 -18.39 21.61 -2.21
C ILE A 236 -19.79 21.68 -2.86
N LYS A 237 -20.85 21.32 -2.14
CA LYS A 237 -22.23 21.42 -2.66
C LYS A 237 -22.66 22.86 -2.97
N ASN A 238 -22.17 23.83 -2.20
CA ASN A 238 -22.46 25.25 -2.43
C ASN A 238 -21.62 25.86 -3.57
N ASN A 239 -20.62 25.14 -4.07
CA ASN A 239 -19.83 25.57 -5.21
C ASN A 239 -20.66 25.38 -6.49
N LYS A 240 -21.11 26.50 -7.08
CA LYS A 240 -21.94 26.51 -8.29
C LYS A 240 -21.15 26.33 -9.60
N ASN A 241 -19.84 26.14 -9.54
CA ASN A 241 -19.06 25.93 -10.75
C ASN A 241 -19.26 24.52 -11.30
N ASN A 242 -19.28 24.41 -12.62
CA ASN A 242 -19.22 23.13 -13.32
C ASN A 242 -17.80 22.60 -13.23
N ASN A 243 -17.50 21.86 -12.16
CA ASN A 243 -16.21 21.19 -12.01
C ASN A 243 -16.29 19.81 -12.67
N PHE A 244 -15.20 19.39 -13.32
CA PHE A 244 -15.08 18.06 -13.91
C PHE A 244 -14.11 17.20 -13.10
N LEU A 245 -14.49 15.95 -12.89
CA LEU A 245 -13.69 14.91 -12.26
C LEU A 245 -13.62 13.72 -13.21
N VAL A 246 -12.42 13.41 -13.70
CA VAL A 246 -12.13 12.22 -14.49
C VAL A 246 -11.41 11.23 -13.59
N ILE A 247 -11.93 10.01 -13.49
CA ILE A 247 -11.31 8.92 -12.73
C ILE A 247 -10.93 7.83 -13.72
N ILE A 248 -9.66 7.45 -13.75
CA ILE A 248 -9.13 6.40 -14.61
C ILE A 248 -8.75 5.20 -13.73
N CYS A 249 -9.50 4.11 -13.85
CA CYS A 249 -9.20 2.86 -13.14
C CYS A 249 -8.36 1.95 -14.05
N ASP A 250 -7.06 1.84 -13.80
CA ASP A 250 -6.19 0.96 -14.58
C ASP A 250 -6.55 -0.52 -14.36
N GLY A 251 -6.56 -1.30 -15.43
CA GLY A 251 -6.83 -2.73 -15.40
C GLY A 251 -8.27 -3.15 -15.06
N MET A 252 -9.20 -2.22 -14.85
CA MET A 252 -10.60 -2.56 -14.55
C MET A 252 -11.27 -3.22 -15.74
N ARG A 253 -11.84 -4.42 -15.54
CA ARG A 253 -12.48 -5.17 -16.63
C ARG A 253 -13.95 -4.78 -16.75
N TYR A 254 -14.44 -4.66 -17.98
CA TYR A 254 -15.87 -4.46 -18.23
C TYR A 254 -16.72 -5.53 -17.54
N SER A 255 -16.31 -6.80 -17.57
CA SER A 255 -17.04 -7.90 -16.91
C SER A 255 -17.19 -7.72 -15.40
N GLU A 256 -16.25 -7.04 -14.74
CA GLU A 256 -16.38 -6.73 -13.30
C GLU A 256 -17.45 -5.68 -13.08
N PHE A 257 -17.50 -4.66 -13.95
CA PHE A 257 -18.53 -3.62 -13.91
C PHE A 257 -19.92 -4.18 -14.24
N ASP A 258 -20.02 -5.02 -15.26
CA ASP A 258 -21.24 -5.74 -15.66
C ASP A 258 -21.78 -6.58 -14.50
N ASN A 259 -20.89 -7.30 -13.80
CA ASN A 259 -21.24 -8.05 -12.60
C ASN A 259 -21.67 -7.15 -11.42
N ILE A 260 -21.18 -5.90 -11.33
CA ILE A 260 -21.67 -4.94 -10.32
C ILE A 260 -23.09 -4.48 -10.66
N ILE A 261 -23.35 -4.13 -11.93
CA ILE A 261 -24.68 -3.74 -12.42
C ILE A 261 -25.69 -4.87 -12.19
N ASP A 262 -25.30 -6.11 -12.52
CA ASP A 262 -26.09 -7.32 -12.30
C ASP A 262 -26.20 -7.73 -10.81
N LYS A 263 -25.60 -6.98 -9.89
CA LYS A 263 -25.57 -7.25 -8.45
C LYS A 263 -24.94 -8.60 -8.08
N LYS A 264 -24.12 -9.17 -8.97
CA LYS A 264 -23.28 -10.36 -8.73
C LYS A 264 -22.04 -10.02 -7.89
N ILE A 265 -21.54 -8.78 -8.01
CA ILE A 265 -20.49 -8.22 -7.16
C ILE A 265 -21.10 -7.14 -6.27
N ASN A 266 -20.89 -7.25 -4.95
CA ASN A 266 -21.36 -6.25 -4.00
C ASN A 266 -20.41 -5.03 -3.96
N ALA A 267 -20.72 -4.01 -4.76
CA ALA A 267 -20.01 -2.73 -4.78
C ALA A 267 -21.01 -1.56 -4.63
N PRO A 268 -21.50 -1.26 -3.42
CA PRO A 268 -22.67 -0.40 -3.22
C PRO A 268 -22.45 1.03 -3.72
N PHE A 269 -21.25 1.59 -3.56
CA PHE A 269 -20.93 2.92 -4.07
C PHE A 269 -20.98 2.99 -5.60
N ILE A 270 -20.36 2.01 -6.27
CA ILE A 270 -20.36 1.96 -7.75
C ILE A 270 -21.78 1.71 -8.25
N SER A 271 -22.53 0.81 -7.60
CA SER A 271 -23.95 0.54 -7.94
C SER A 271 -24.80 1.81 -7.84
N GLU A 272 -24.74 2.56 -6.73
CA GLU A 272 -25.49 3.81 -6.57
C GLU A 272 -25.05 4.86 -7.61
N PHE A 273 -23.74 4.93 -7.90
CA PHE A 273 -23.21 5.82 -8.92
C PHE A 273 -23.75 5.47 -10.31
N CYS A 274 -23.81 4.19 -10.67
CA CYS A 274 -24.35 3.70 -11.95
C CYS A 274 -25.83 4.04 -12.13
N GLU A 275 -26.64 3.88 -11.08
CA GLU A 275 -28.09 4.16 -11.11
C GLU A 275 -28.43 5.63 -11.45
N ARG A 276 -27.47 6.54 -11.25
CA ARG A 276 -27.61 7.97 -11.54
C ARG A 276 -26.73 8.46 -12.70
N SER A 277 -26.15 7.53 -13.46
CA SER A 277 -25.18 7.84 -14.51
C SER A 277 -25.64 7.34 -15.88
N VAL A 278 -25.01 7.88 -16.92
CA VAL A 278 -25.11 7.33 -18.28
C VAL A 278 -23.97 6.34 -18.46
N PHE A 279 -24.30 5.13 -18.91
CA PHE A 279 -23.33 4.06 -19.14
C PHE A 279 -23.19 3.74 -20.63
N TYR A 280 -21.96 3.54 -21.08
CA TYR A 280 -21.63 3.20 -22.46
C TYR A 280 -21.10 1.76 -22.51
N THR A 281 -21.88 0.85 -23.09
CA THR A 281 -21.53 -0.58 -23.23
C THR A 281 -20.60 -0.87 -24.41
N ASN A 282 -20.47 0.08 -25.35
CA ASN A 282 -19.64 -0.04 -26.54
C ASN A 282 -18.53 1.05 -26.58
N ALA A 283 -17.89 1.28 -25.44
CA ALA A 283 -16.74 2.16 -25.32
C ALA A 283 -15.45 1.32 -25.41
N ILE A 284 -14.75 1.40 -26.54
CA ILE A 284 -13.58 0.55 -26.83
C ILE A 284 -12.31 1.39 -26.69
N ALA A 285 -11.36 0.91 -25.88
CA ALA A 285 -10.04 1.51 -25.79
C ALA A 285 -9.27 1.35 -27.11
N ASN A 286 -8.54 2.37 -27.52
CA ASN A 286 -7.72 2.37 -28.74
C ASN A 286 -6.45 1.50 -28.63
N SER A 287 -6.17 0.96 -27.44
CA SER A 287 -5.02 0.11 -27.13
C SER A 287 -5.33 -0.74 -25.89
N THR A 288 -4.55 -1.79 -25.65
CA THR A 288 -4.59 -2.60 -24.42
C THR A 288 -3.53 -2.18 -23.40
N HIS A 289 -2.69 -1.20 -23.75
CA HIS A 289 -1.63 -0.66 -22.89
C HIS A 289 -2.01 0.71 -22.32
N THR A 290 -1.82 0.89 -21.01
CA THR A 290 -2.20 2.09 -20.23
C THR A 290 -1.78 3.40 -20.89
N ARG A 291 -0.50 3.51 -21.29
CA ARG A 291 0.05 4.76 -21.82
C ARG A 291 -0.58 5.18 -23.15
N PRO A 292 -0.58 4.35 -24.22
CA PRO A 292 -1.33 4.61 -25.43
C PRO A 292 -2.81 4.99 -25.23
N CYS A 293 -3.49 4.41 -24.24
CA CYS A 293 -4.89 4.73 -23.95
C CYS A 293 -5.04 6.14 -23.39
N ILE A 294 -4.26 6.48 -22.36
CA ILE A 294 -4.30 7.80 -21.74
C ILE A 294 -3.89 8.88 -22.75
N ASP A 295 -2.86 8.62 -23.53
CA ASP A 295 -2.38 9.57 -24.54
C ASP A 295 -3.45 9.88 -25.60
N ALA A 296 -4.10 8.85 -26.14
CA ALA A 296 -5.17 9.03 -27.11
C ALA A 296 -6.41 9.68 -26.49
N MET A 297 -6.76 9.33 -25.25
CA MET A 297 -7.88 9.95 -24.54
C MET A 297 -7.68 11.46 -24.37
N LEU A 298 -6.45 11.89 -24.09
CA LEU A 298 -6.15 13.30 -23.83
C LEU A 298 -5.84 14.12 -25.09
N THR A 299 -5.26 13.50 -26.13
CA THR A 299 -4.83 14.21 -27.35
C THR A 299 -5.75 13.97 -28.56
N GLY A 300 -6.55 12.91 -28.54
CA GLY A 300 -7.31 12.44 -29.69
C GLY A 300 -6.46 11.74 -30.77
N LYS A 301 -5.17 11.51 -30.50
CA LYS A 301 -4.22 10.92 -31.46
C LYS A 301 -3.98 9.44 -31.16
N LEU A 302 -4.00 8.62 -32.19
CA LEU A 302 -3.71 7.19 -32.11
C LEU A 302 -2.21 6.92 -32.03
N VAL A 303 -1.85 5.69 -31.68
CA VAL A 303 -0.45 5.24 -31.52
C VAL A 303 0.40 5.42 -32.78
N LEU A 304 -0.24 5.33 -33.96
CA LEU A 304 0.42 5.49 -35.25
C LEU A 304 0.61 6.96 -35.63
N ASP A 305 -0.23 7.86 -35.11
CA ASP A 305 -0.17 9.28 -35.40
C ASP A 305 1.13 9.86 -34.82
N ASP A 306 1.76 10.77 -35.56
CA ASP A 306 3.00 11.45 -35.18
C ASP A 306 4.13 10.52 -34.68
N LYS A 307 4.11 9.24 -35.09
CA LYS A 307 5.05 8.20 -34.62
C LYS A 307 5.05 8.03 -33.08
N ARG A 308 3.89 8.20 -32.42
CA ARG A 308 3.74 8.10 -30.95
C ARG A 308 4.18 6.77 -30.36
N TYR A 309 4.14 5.68 -31.12
CA TYR A 309 4.74 4.39 -30.73
C TYR A 309 6.24 4.49 -30.34
N LYS A 310 6.97 5.50 -30.86
CA LYS A 310 8.37 5.76 -30.48
C LYS A 310 8.52 6.58 -29.21
N SER A 311 7.48 7.26 -28.76
CA SER A 311 7.55 8.02 -27.51
C SER A 311 7.78 7.06 -26.36
N LYS A 312 8.79 7.35 -25.54
CA LYS A 312 9.04 6.65 -24.28
C LYS A 312 8.61 7.47 -23.06
N LYS A 313 8.15 8.72 -23.27
CA LYS A 313 7.89 9.69 -22.20
C LYS A 313 6.38 9.79 -21.93
N TYR A 314 6.03 9.91 -20.65
CA TYR A 314 4.67 10.19 -20.18
C TYR A 314 4.44 11.70 -20.17
N VAL A 315 4.44 12.33 -21.34
CA VAL A 315 4.37 13.79 -21.48
C VAL A 315 3.44 14.17 -22.63
N ILE A 316 2.58 15.16 -22.38
CA ILE A 316 1.71 15.79 -23.39
C ILE A 316 1.91 17.31 -23.32
N GLY A 317 2.15 17.95 -24.46
CA GLY A 317 2.14 19.42 -24.54
C GLY A 317 0.71 19.97 -24.54
N LEU A 318 0.46 21.14 -23.94
CA LEU A 318 -0.87 21.76 -23.89
C LEU A 318 -1.53 21.87 -25.28
N LYS A 319 -0.75 22.31 -26.28
CA LYS A 319 -1.21 22.49 -27.67
C LYS A 319 -1.54 21.18 -28.39
N GLU A 320 -1.12 20.03 -27.85
CA GLU A 320 -1.44 18.72 -28.43
C GLU A 320 -2.81 18.22 -28.00
N SER A 321 -3.43 18.84 -26.99
CA SER A 321 -4.74 18.46 -26.49
C SER A 321 -5.76 19.57 -26.75
N ASN A 322 -6.70 19.31 -27.67
CA ASN A 322 -7.85 20.19 -27.90
C ASN A 322 -8.70 20.36 -26.64
N LEU A 323 -8.78 19.30 -25.81
CA LEU A 323 -9.46 19.33 -24.52
C LEU A 323 -8.80 20.35 -23.58
N PHE A 324 -7.50 20.23 -23.32
CA PHE A 324 -6.79 21.14 -22.42
C PHE A 324 -6.79 22.58 -22.94
N CYS A 325 -6.59 22.78 -24.24
CA CYS A 325 -6.69 24.10 -24.86
C CYS A 325 -8.08 24.74 -24.64
N THR A 326 -9.15 23.96 -24.77
CA THR A 326 -10.52 24.44 -24.55
C THR A 326 -10.76 24.76 -23.08
N LEU A 327 -10.33 23.90 -22.16
CA LEU A 327 -10.44 24.12 -20.72
C LEU A 327 -9.74 25.41 -20.28
N ILE A 328 -8.52 25.66 -20.75
CA ILE A 328 -7.78 26.90 -20.46
C ILE A 328 -8.51 28.13 -21.00
N LYS A 329 -9.00 28.09 -22.24
CA LYS A 329 -9.80 29.18 -22.83
C LYS A 329 -11.07 29.47 -22.01
N GLU A 330 -11.69 28.44 -21.47
CA GLU A 330 -12.88 28.52 -20.62
C GLU A 330 -12.57 28.84 -19.13
N ASN A 331 -11.32 29.21 -18.84
CA ASN A 331 -10.80 29.59 -17.53
C ASN A 331 -10.90 28.48 -16.47
N TYR A 332 -10.72 27.22 -16.88
CA TYR A 332 -10.56 26.10 -15.96
C TYR A 332 -9.12 26.03 -15.45
N LYS A 333 -8.98 25.73 -14.16
CA LYS A 333 -7.74 25.22 -13.60
C LYS A 333 -7.67 23.71 -13.74
N ILE A 334 -6.60 23.23 -14.35
CA ILE A 334 -6.34 21.83 -14.63
C ILE A 334 -5.45 21.27 -13.51
N TYR A 335 -5.95 20.24 -12.85
CA TYR A 335 -5.29 19.51 -11.78
C TYR A 335 -5.06 18.08 -12.24
N ASN A 336 -3.84 17.80 -12.69
CA ASN A 336 -3.49 16.52 -13.29
C ASN A 336 -2.76 15.62 -12.28
N ASP A 337 -3.39 14.52 -11.90
CA ASP A 337 -2.89 13.48 -11.01
C ASP A 337 -2.59 12.16 -11.75
N THR A 338 -2.70 12.18 -13.08
CA THR A 338 -2.37 11.01 -13.90
C THR A 338 -0.86 10.76 -13.98
N ILE A 339 -0.48 9.58 -14.48
CA ILE A 339 0.91 9.26 -14.78
C ILE A 339 1.48 10.13 -15.92
N THR A 340 0.63 10.75 -16.75
CA THR A 340 1.06 11.55 -17.90
C THR A 340 1.15 13.01 -17.53
N ARG A 341 2.35 13.58 -17.57
CA ARG A 341 2.60 14.99 -17.23
C ARG A 341 2.17 15.91 -18.38
N ILE A 342 1.49 17.00 -18.04
CA ILE A 342 1.20 18.09 -18.97
C ILE A 342 2.38 19.07 -18.92
N VAL A 343 3.07 19.28 -20.03
CA VAL A 343 4.21 20.20 -20.11
C VAL A 343 3.78 21.51 -20.77
N ASP A 344 3.64 22.54 -19.94
CA ASP A 344 3.32 23.90 -20.32
C ASP A 344 3.58 24.84 -19.11
N ASP A 345 3.87 26.12 -19.38
CA ASP A 345 4.13 27.14 -18.35
C ASP A 345 2.86 27.88 -17.88
N ASN A 346 1.68 27.49 -18.37
CA ASN A 346 0.42 28.10 -17.97
C ASN A 346 0.13 27.89 -16.48
N ILE A 347 -0.06 29.00 -15.76
CA ILE A 347 -0.35 29.02 -14.31
C ILE A 347 -1.62 28.27 -13.90
N ASN A 348 -2.55 28.05 -14.83
CA ASN A 348 -3.77 27.28 -14.58
C ASN A 348 -3.55 25.76 -14.68
N ILE A 349 -2.34 25.30 -14.99
CA ILE A 349 -2.01 23.87 -15.05
C ILE A 349 -1.17 23.50 -13.83
N LYS A 350 -1.65 22.52 -13.07
CA LYS A 350 -0.92 21.94 -11.95
C LYS A 350 -0.84 20.43 -12.12
N ASN A 351 0.36 19.93 -12.39
CA ASN A 351 0.66 18.51 -12.24
C ASN A 351 0.82 18.22 -10.75
N ILE A 352 -0.11 17.46 -10.18
CA ILE A 352 -0.16 17.11 -8.77
C ILE A 352 0.78 15.94 -8.47
N ARG A 353 0.80 14.94 -9.35
CA ARG A 353 1.71 13.80 -9.21
C ARG A 353 3.14 14.25 -9.53
N VAL A 354 3.97 14.35 -8.49
CA VAL A 354 5.34 14.89 -8.61
C VAL A 354 6.35 13.78 -8.99
N GLU A 355 6.08 12.52 -8.62
CA GLU A 355 7.02 11.41 -8.85
C GLU A 355 6.29 10.10 -9.24
N HIS A 356 6.93 9.31 -10.11
CA HIS A 356 6.40 8.03 -10.58
C HIS A 356 6.44 6.91 -9.51
N ASP A 357 7.17 7.12 -8.42
CA ASP A 357 7.55 6.06 -7.48
C ASP A 357 6.70 6.02 -6.19
N ILE A 358 5.87 7.03 -5.95
CA ILE A 358 4.97 7.05 -4.78
C ILE A 358 3.65 6.40 -5.18
N PHE A 359 3.43 5.18 -4.72
CA PHE A 359 2.10 4.58 -4.73
C PHE A 359 1.27 5.21 -3.61
N GLU A 360 0.05 5.61 -3.93
CA GLU A 360 -0.90 6.19 -2.98
C GLU A 360 -2.24 5.48 -3.10
N SER A 361 -2.99 5.44 -2.00
CA SER A 361 -4.36 4.90 -2.02
C SER A 361 -5.29 5.75 -2.89
N SER A 362 -6.32 5.11 -3.45
CA SER A 362 -7.41 5.85 -4.10
C SER A 362 -8.10 6.83 -3.15
N THR A 363 -8.15 6.51 -1.85
CA THR A 363 -8.71 7.40 -0.82
C THR A 363 -7.86 8.63 -0.55
N GLU A 364 -6.53 8.52 -0.60
CA GLU A 364 -5.60 9.66 -0.52
C GLU A 364 -5.68 10.54 -1.77
N GLN A 365 -5.70 9.94 -2.96
CA GLN A 365 -5.88 10.67 -4.21
C GLN A 365 -7.20 11.47 -4.19
N LEU A 366 -8.31 10.83 -3.81
CA LEU A 366 -9.61 11.50 -3.66
C LEU A 366 -9.57 12.60 -2.59
N TRP A 367 -8.90 12.38 -1.46
CA TRP A 367 -8.75 13.38 -0.41
C TRP A 367 -7.98 14.62 -0.91
N ARG A 368 -6.89 14.42 -1.66
CA ARG A 368 -6.13 15.49 -2.28
C ARG A 368 -6.97 16.29 -3.29
N MET A 369 -7.82 15.62 -4.08
CA MET A 369 -8.76 16.31 -4.96
C MET A 369 -9.77 17.16 -4.17
N LEU A 370 -10.30 16.63 -3.06
CA LEU A 370 -11.18 17.37 -2.16
C LEU A 370 -10.49 18.62 -1.59
N LYS A 371 -9.20 18.55 -1.27
CA LYS A 371 -8.41 19.71 -0.82
C LYS A 371 -8.45 20.84 -1.86
N TYR A 372 -8.20 20.53 -3.12
CA TYR A 372 -8.23 21.54 -4.18
C TYR A 372 -9.64 22.06 -4.47
N LEU A 373 -10.65 21.19 -4.43
CA LEU A 373 -12.06 21.61 -4.51
C LEU A 373 -12.45 22.54 -3.36
N PHE A 374 -11.90 22.31 -2.17
CA PHE A 374 -12.15 23.11 -0.99
C PHE A 374 -11.42 24.46 -1.02
N LEU A 375 -10.19 24.54 -1.54
CA LEU A 375 -9.34 25.74 -1.45
C LEU A 375 -9.63 26.83 -2.48
N ASP A 376 -10.39 26.53 -3.53
CA ASP A 376 -10.54 27.47 -4.64
C ASP A 376 -12.00 27.50 -5.12
N ASN A 377 -12.49 28.68 -5.47
CA ASN A 377 -13.84 28.92 -5.98
C ASN A 377 -13.87 29.05 -7.52
N GLY A 378 -12.79 28.79 -8.23
CA GLY A 378 -12.76 28.73 -9.70
C GLY A 378 -13.31 27.41 -10.27
N LYS A 379 -13.52 27.41 -11.60
CA LYS A 379 -13.81 26.21 -12.39
C LYS A 379 -12.59 25.29 -12.40
N LYS A 380 -12.80 23.98 -12.22
CA LYS A 380 -11.70 23.01 -12.12
C LYS A 380 -11.96 21.79 -12.97
N TYR A 381 -10.89 21.26 -13.50
CA TYR A 381 -10.85 19.99 -14.22
C TYR A 381 -9.79 19.13 -13.56
N PHE A 382 -10.21 17.99 -13.02
CA PHE A 382 -9.32 17.03 -12.37
C PHE A 382 -9.23 15.76 -13.21
N THR A 383 -8.01 15.22 -13.33
CA THR A 383 -7.75 13.95 -14.01
C THR A 383 -6.81 13.06 -13.25
#